data_AF-A0A1E3WCZ0-F1
#
_entry.id   AF-A0A1E3WCZ0-F1
#
_cell.length_a   1.000
_cell.length_b   1.000
_cell.length_c   1.000
_cell.angle_alpha   90.00
_cell.angle_beta   90.00
_cell.angle_gamma   90.00
#
_symmetry.space_group_name_H-M   'P 1'
#
loop_
_entity.id
_entity.type
_entity.pdbx_description
1 polymer ?
#
loop_
_entity_poly.entity_id
_entity_poly.type
_entity_poly.pdbx_seq_one_letter_code
_entity_poly.pdbx_strand_id
1 'polypeptide(L)'
;MKWDFLKADTAPRLPPSARAVVIMAAIGAITGLISSIPSPLPEIRLDEDGFLLNAEGVPLHAGIAFGAGIGFSMWLWVTRDLGRCFLTMAVVLIGWLAAVNTANDMYQALVGSELFGTVPGAKANREVLGLLLGGIGGGAVGAGLTAFGTGIPAEPIRRTKSWILVVVVGTALGALLYPAADLNALPLLFIPWQALVAAAVAFGLTRA
;
A
#
# COMPACT_ATOMS: atom_id res chain seq x y z
N MET A 1 -49.09 -9.25 14.58
CA MET A 1 -47.72 -8.70 14.65
C MET A 1 -46.88 -9.50 13.66
N LYS A 2 -46.73 -9.01 12.42
CA LYS A 2 -45.94 -9.69 11.38
C LYS A 2 -44.47 -9.36 11.61
N TRP A 3 -43.61 -10.35 11.43
CA TRP A 3 -42.16 -10.31 11.61
C TRP A 3 -41.48 -9.40 10.56
N ASP A 4 -41.77 -8.09 10.61
CA ASP A 4 -41.32 -7.12 9.61
C ASP A 4 -39.79 -6.97 9.56
N PHE A 5 -39.03 -7.47 10.55
CA PHE A 5 -37.56 -7.47 10.54
C PHE A 5 -36.92 -8.60 9.72
N LEU A 6 -37.70 -9.61 9.29
CA LEU A 6 -37.21 -10.72 8.44
C LEU A 6 -37.34 -10.43 6.94
N LYS A 7 -37.82 -9.24 6.56
CA LYS A 7 -37.87 -8.83 5.16
C LYS A 7 -36.47 -8.45 4.68
N ALA A 8 -36.02 -9.01 3.55
CA ALA A 8 -34.70 -8.73 2.97
C ALA A 8 -34.50 -7.25 2.57
N ASP A 9 -35.61 -6.52 2.50
CA ASP A 9 -35.80 -5.11 2.20
C ASP A 9 -35.79 -4.21 3.46
N THR A 10 -35.89 -4.78 4.67
CA THR A 10 -35.78 -4.05 5.95
C THR A 10 -34.43 -4.20 6.64
N ALA A 11 -33.55 -5.07 6.14
CA ALA A 11 -32.19 -5.18 6.64
C ALA A 11 -31.43 -3.86 6.38
N PRO A 12 -30.74 -3.27 7.37
CA PRO A 12 -29.98 -2.04 7.16
C PRO A 12 -28.93 -2.26 6.07
N ARG A 13 -29.13 -1.63 4.91
CA ARG A 13 -28.17 -1.66 3.80
C ARG A 13 -27.23 -0.48 3.94
N LEU A 14 -25.93 -0.77 3.86
CA LEU A 14 -24.92 0.28 3.79
C LEU A 14 -25.18 1.19 2.57
N PRO A 15 -24.96 2.51 2.69
CA PRO A 15 -24.96 3.41 1.55
C PRO A 15 -24.05 2.87 0.43
N PRO A 16 -24.38 3.11 -0.86
CA PRO A 16 -23.56 2.63 -1.98
C PRO A 16 -22.07 3.02 -1.87
N SER A 17 -21.78 4.22 -1.37
CA SER A 17 -20.42 4.70 -1.11
C SER A 17 -19.70 3.88 -0.05
N ALA A 18 -20.37 3.60 1.07
CA ALA A 18 -19.81 2.77 2.14
C ALA A 18 -19.56 1.34 1.66
N ARG A 19 -20.42 0.78 0.79
CA ARG A 19 -20.19 -0.53 0.17
C ARG A 19 -18.92 -0.55 -0.69
N ALA A 20 -18.72 0.47 -1.54
CA ALA A 20 -17.51 0.55 -2.36
C ALA A 20 -16.23 0.58 -1.50
N VAL A 21 -16.24 1.36 -0.41
CA VAL A 21 -15.12 1.44 0.53
C VAL A 21 -14.85 0.10 1.20
N VAL A 22 -15.89 -0.60 1.66
CA VAL A 22 -15.74 -1.92 2.31
C VAL A 22 -15.22 -2.96 1.32
N ILE A 23 -15.72 -3.00 0.09
CA ILE A 23 -15.25 -3.97 -0.90
C ILE A 23 -13.78 -3.69 -1.26
N MET A 24 -13.40 -2.42 -1.44
CA MET A 24 -12.02 -2.06 -1.70
C MET A 24 -11.08 -2.37 -0.53
N ALA A 25 -11.53 -2.15 0.70
CA ALA A 25 -10.80 -2.57 1.89
C ALA A 25 -10.61 -4.09 1.92
N ALA A 26 -11.65 -4.86 1.59
CA ALA A 26 -11.57 -6.32 1.52
C ALA A 26 -10.62 -6.80 0.42
N ILE A 27 -10.65 -6.18 -0.77
CA ILE A 27 -9.70 -6.45 -1.85
C ILE A 27 -8.28 -6.18 -1.36
N GLY A 28 -8.04 -5.01 -0.75
CA GLY A 28 -6.72 -4.67 -0.20
C GLY A 28 -6.26 -5.61 0.90
N ALA A 29 -7.17 -6.10 1.75
CA ALA A 29 -6.83 -7.10 2.77
C ALA A 29 -6.45 -8.46 2.13
N ILE A 30 -7.19 -8.90 1.10
CA ILE A 30 -6.89 -10.13 0.35
C ILE A 30 -5.55 -10.01 -0.36
N THR A 31 -5.29 -8.90 -1.06
CA THR A 31 -3.99 -8.69 -1.71
C THR A 31 -2.87 -8.58 -0.68
N GLY A 32 -3.13 -8.01 0.50
CA GLY A 32 -2.18 -7.94 1.60
C GLY A 32 -1.85 -9.32 2.17
N LEU A 33 -2.84 -10.21 2.27
CA LEU A 33 -2.63 -11.61 2.63
C LEU A 33 -1.79 -12.34 1.58
N ILE A 34 -2.11 -12.18 0.30
CA ILE A 34 -1.31 -12.76 -0.80
C ILE A 34 0.12 -12.24 -0.75
N SER A 35 0.29 -10.94 -0.51
CA SER A 35 1.60 -10.25 -0.39
C SER A 35 2.43 -10.72 0.79
N SER A 36 1.82 -11.36 1.78
CA SER A 36 2.49 -11.86 2.98
C SER A 36 3.02 -13.28 2.81
N ILE A 37 2.75 -13.93 1.68
CA ILE A 37 3.30 -15.23 1.37
C ILE A 37 4.78 -15.03 1.01
N PRO A 38 5.71 -15.84 1.56
CA PRO A 38 7.12 -15.75 1.18
C PRO A 38 7.30 -15.88 -0.33
N SER A 39 8.17 -15.06 -0.91
CA SER A 39 8.42 -15.14 -2.36
C SER A 39 9.08 -16.48 -2.71
N PRO A 40 8.54 -17.26 -3.66
CA PRO A 40 9.22 -18.44 -4.16
C PRO A 40 10.37 -18.08 -5.13
N LEU A 41 10.46 -16.80 -5.52
CA LEU A 41 11.49 -16.28 -6.40
C LEU A 41 12.77 -16.00 -5.61
N PRO A 42 13.96 -16.21 -6.21
CA PRO A 42 15.22 -15.89 -5.57
C PRO A 42 15.34 -14.40 -5.29
N GLU A 43 16.29 -14.00 -4.43
CA GLU A 43 16.61 -12.60 -4.27
C GLU A 43 17.16 -12.04 -5.59
N ILE A 44 16.55 -10.96 -6.09
CA ILE A 44 16.92 -10.31 -7.35
C ILE A 44 17.26 -8.86 -7.04
N ARG A 45 18.52 -8.50 -7.26
CA ARG A 45 19.01 -7.12 -7.23
C ARG A 45 19.52 -6.76 -8.62
N LEU A 46 19.10 -5.60 -9.12
CA LEU A 46 19.68 -5.05 -10.35
C LEU A 46 20.88 -4.20 -9.97
N ASP A 47 22.00 -4.49 -10.63
CA ASP A 47 23.29 -3.80 -10.53
C ASP A 47 24.06 -3.90 -9.20
N GLU A 48 25.31 -3.41 -9.22
CA GLU A 48 26.15 -3.22 -8.02
C GLU A 48 25.55 -2.17 -7.06
N ASP A 49 24.66 -1.31 -7.56
CA ASP A 49 23.99 -0.22 -6.83
C ASP A 49 22.86 -0.70 -5.89
N GLY A 50 22.49 -1.98 -5.93
CA GLY A 50 21.62 -2.60 -4.92
C GLY A 50 20.12 -2.37 -5.09
N PHE A 51 19.63 -2.04 -6.30
CA PHE A 51 18.20 -1.88 -6.56
C PHE A 51 17.44 -3.20 -6.35
N LEU A 52 16.52 -3.23 -5.40
CA LEU A 52 15.83 -4.45 -4.96
C LEU A 52 14.56 -4.68 -5.80
N LEU A 53 14.54 -5.79 -6.53
CA LEU A 53 13.37 -6.26 -7.29
C LEU A 53 12.54 -7.29 -6.53
N ASN A 54 13.21 -8.23 -5.85
CA ASN A 54 12.55 -9.28 -5.08
C ASN A 54 13.45 -9.74 -3.94
N ALA A 55 12.86 -9.93 -2.76
CA ALA A 55 13.48 -10.61 -1.63
C ALA A 55 12.41 -11.33 -0.81
N GLU A 56 12.80 -12.24 0.08
CA GLU A 56 11.86 -12.96 0.95
C GLU A 56 11.02 -12.00 1.81
N GLY A 57 11.68 -10.98 2.38
CA GLY A 57 11.03 -9.92 3.15
C GLY A 57 10.28 -8.87 2.32
N VAL A 58 10.53 -8.84 1.01
CA VAL A 58 10.00 -7.83 0.09
C VAL A 58 9.61 -8.45 -1.25
N PRO A 59 8.51 -9.21 -1.28
CA PRO A 59 8.14 -9.98 -2.45
C PRO A 59 7.68 -9.10 -3.63
N LEU A 60 8.19 -9.37 -4.83
CA LEU A 60 7.71 -8.71 -6.07
C LEU A 60 6.21 -8.96 -6.30
N HIS A 61 5.75 -10.16 -5.96
CA HIS A 61 4.35 -10.54 -6.13
C HIS A 61 3.39 -9.72 -5.26
N ALA A 62 3.88 -9.05 -4.20
CA ALA A 62 3.05 -8.13 -3.41
C ALA A 62 2.58 -6.93 -4.25
N GLY A 63 3.52 -6.28 -4.94
CA GLY A 63 3.22 -5.19 -5.87
C GLY A 63 2.30 -5.62 -7.02
N ILE A 64 2.51 -6.84 -7.54
CA ILE A 64 1.66 -7.40 -8.61
C ILE A 64 0.24 -7.64 -8.09
N ALA A 65 0.08 -8.31 -6.95
CA ALA A 65 -1.23 -8.63 -6.38
C ALA A 65 -2.03 -7.35 -6.08
N PHE A 66 -1.40 -6.37 -5.41
CA PHE A 66 -2.05 -5.11 -5.10
C PHE A 66 -2.37 -4.30 -6.36
N GLY A 67 -1.41 -4.17 -7.28
CA GLY A 67 -1.61 -3.47 -8.55
C GLY A 67 -2.74 -4.08 -9.39
N ALA A 68 -2.81 -5.42 -9.45
CA ALA A 68 -3.89 -6.13 -10.14
C ALA A 68 -5.23 -5.89 -9.45
N GLY A 69 -5.29 -5.93 -8.12
CA GLY A 69 -6.49 -5.63 -7.34
C GLY A 69 -7.03 -4.22 -7.61
N ILE A 70 -6.16 -3.21 -7.60
CA ILE A 70 -6.51 -1.82 -7.91
C ILE A 70 -6.94 -1.67 -9.38
N GLY A 71 -6.14 -2.18 -10.32
CA GLY A 71 -6.44 -2.10 -11.76
C GLY A 71 -7.77 -2.76 -12.12
N PHE A 72 -8.04 -3.95 -11.56
CA PHE A 72 -9.31 -4.64 -11.73
C PHE A 72 -10.49 -3.86 -11.13
N SER A 73 -10.30 -3.25 -9.96
CA SER A 73 -11.32 -2.41 -9.33
C SER A 73 -11.64 -1.16 -10.17
N MET A 74 -10.62 -0.52 -10.76
CA MET A 74 -10.81 0.57 -11.72
C MET A 74 -11.57 0.09 -12.96
N TRP A 75 -11.26 -1.11 -13.45
CA TRP A 75 -11.96 -1.69 -14.60
C TRP A 75 -13.45 -1.97 -14.32
N LEU A 76 -13.76 -2.45 -13.11
CA LEU A 76 -15.13 -2.78 -12.73
C LEU A 76 -15.99 -1.54 -12.50
N TRP A 77 -15.44 -0.50 -11.88
CA TRP A 77 -16.23 0.61 -11.33
C TRP A 77 -15.97 1.99 -11.92
N VAL A 78 -14.86 2.20 -12.63
CA VAL A 78 -14.47 3.53 -13.11
C VAL A 78 -14.46 3.60 -14.63
N THR A 79 -13.75 2.69 -15.31
CA THR A 79 -13.61 2.73 -16.77
C THR A 79 -13.52 1.33 -17.37
N ARG A 80 -13.99 1.16 -18.60
CA ARG A 80 -13.81 -0.10 -19.36
C ARG A 80 -12.62 -0.08 -20.31
N ASP A 81 -11.87 1.02 -20.33
CA ASP A 81 -10.62 1.15 -21.08
C ASP A 81 -9.52 0.33 -20.39
N LEU A 82 -9.22 -0.83 -20.98
CA LEU A 82 -8.20 -1.75 -20.47
C LEU A 82 -6.81 -1.10 -20.44
N GLY A 83 -6.49 -0.22 -21.39
CA GLY A 83 -5.19 0.46 -21.44
C GLY A 83 -4.95 1.32 -20.19
N ARG A 84 -5.98 2.07 -19.76
CA ARG A 84 -5.90 2.85 -18.51
C ARG A 84 -5.80 1.98 -17.27
N CYS A 85 -6.47 0.83 -17.26
CA CYS A 85 -6.44 -0.11 -16.13
C CYS A 85 -5.08 -0.80 -16.01
N PHE A 86 -4.49 -1.24 -17.14
CA PHE A 86 -3.13 -1.77 -17.18
C PHE A 86 -2.09 -0.73 -16.82
N LEU A 87 -2.25 0.52 -17.28
CA LEU A 87 -1.37 1.61 -16.89
C LEU A 87 -1.48 1.91 -15.40
N THR A 88 -2.69 1.88 -14.83
CA THR A 88 -2.88 1.98 -13.37
C THR A 88 -2.12 0.89 -12.63
N MET A 89 -2.27 -0.37 -13.05
CA MET A 89 -1.55 -1.51 -12.47
C MET A 89 -0.03 -1.33 -12.55
N ALA A 90 0.49 -0.95 -13.72
CA ALA A 90 1.91 -0.73 -13.94
C ALA A 90 2.45 0.37 -13.02
N VAL A 91 1.73 1.49 -12.88
CA VAL A 91 2.13 2.58 -12.00
C VAL A 91 2.08 2.18 -10.52
N VAL A 92 1.09 1.39 -10.09
CA VAL A 92 1.04 0.86 -8.72
C VAL A 92 2.21 -0.09 -8.45
N LEU A 93 2.57 -0.94 -9.41
CA LEU A 93 3.74 -1.82 -9.32
C LEU A 93 5.04 -1.03 -9.25
N ILE A 94 5.20 0.02 -10.07
CA ILE A 94 6.35 0.94 -9.99
C ILE A 94 6.36 1.63 -8.62
N GLY A 95 5.19 2.02 -8.10
CA GLY A 95 5.04 2.60 -6.77
C GLY A 95 5.49 1.66 -5.66
N TRP A 96 5.19 0.37 -5.77
CA TRP A 96 5.69 -0.65 -4.87
C TRP A 96 7.22 -0.75 -4.90
N LEU A 97 7.82 -0.89 -6.09
CA LEU A 97 9.28 -0.96 -6.22
C LEU A 97 9.96 0.31 -5.68
N ALA A 98 9.42 1.48 -6.00
CA ALA A 98 9.94 2.75 -5.52
C ALA A 98 9.82 2.88 -3.99
N ALA A 99 8.71 2.42 -3.40
CA ALA A 99 8.50 2.43 -1.95
C ALA A 99 9.53 1.56 -1.23
N VAL A 100 9.76 0.35 -1.74
CA VAL A 100 10.73 -0.62 -1.22
C VAL A 100 12.15 -0.05 -1.25
N ASN A 101 12.55 0.47 -2.40
CA ASN A 101 13.90 1.01 -2.57
C ASN A 101 14.08 2.29 -1.72
N THR A 102 13.07 3.16 -1.67
CA THR A 102 13.08 4.33 -0.76
C THR A 102 13.27 3.91 0.69
N ALA A 103 12.53 2.89 1.16
CA ALA A 103 12.65 2.40 2.52
C ALA A 103 14.03 1.82 2.80
N ASN A 104 14.58 1.04 1.86
CA ASN A 104 15.91 0.47 1.96
C ASN A 104 17.00 1.56 1.98
N ASP A 105 16.94 2.52 1.06
CA ASP A 105 17.93 3.61 0.96
C ASP A 105 17.94 4.46 2.22
N MET A 106 16.77 4.81 2.75
CA MET A 106 16.65 5.55 4.00
C MET A 106 17.17 4.75 5.20
N TYR A 107 16.86 3.45 5.26
CA TYR A 107 17.37 2.56 6.29
C TYR A 107 18.90 2.50 6.26
N GLN A 108 19.49 2.25 5.09
CA GLN A 108 20.95 2.18 4.92
C GLN A 108 21.62 3.51 5.23
N ALA A 109 21.05 4.64 4.79
CA ALA A 109 21.58 5.97 5.06
C ALA A 109 21.60 6.28 6.57
N LEU A 110 20.57 5.88 7.32
CA LEU A 110 20.47 6.14 8.76
C LEU A 110 21.35 5.20 9.57
N VAL A 111 21.36 3.91 9.26
CA VAL A 111 22.19 2.91 9.94
C VAL A 111 23.68 3.16 9.67
N GLY A 112 24.02 3.51 8.43
CA GLY A 112 25.38 3.88 8.01
C GLY A 112 25.83 5.27 8.48
N SER A 113 24.94 6.09 9.01
CA SER A 113 25.29 7.45 9.44
C SER A 113 26.18 7.47 10.70
N GLU A 114 27.19 8.32 10.72
CA GLU A 114 27.98 8.63 11.93
C GLU A 114 27.32 9.68 12.84
N LEU A 115 26.21 10.27 12.37
CA LEU A 115 25.49 11.42 12.94
C LEU A 115 25.11 11.26 14.43
N PHE A 116 24.96 10.04 14.93
CA PHE A 116 24.55 9.77 16.31
C PHE A 116 25.68 9.27 17.23
N GLY A 117 26.95 9.35 16.79
CA GLY A 117 28.13 8.94 17.57
C GLY A 117 28.29 7.41 17.74
N THR A 118 29.46 6.94 18.20
CA THR A 118 29.78 5.50 18.36
C THR A 118 29.31 4.90 19.69
N VAL A 119 28.35 5.55 20.36
CA VAL A 119 27.93 5.19 21.73
C VAL A 119 27.21 3.82 21.73
N PRO A 120 27.48 2.93 22.70
CA PRO A 120 26.72 1.69 22.89
C PRO A 120 25.21 2.00 22.99
N GLY A 121 24.40 1.41 22.10
CA GLY A 121 22.96 1.69 21.97
C GLY A 121 22.56 2.62 20.80
N ALA A 122 23.52 3.37 20.24
CA ALA A 122 23.24 4.22 19.07
C ALA A 122 22.84 3.42 17.83
N LYS A 123 23.37 2.19 17.66
CA LYS A 123 23.03 1.29 16.55
C LYS A 123 21.55 0.86 16.58
N ALA A 124 21.07 0.37 17.73
CA ALA A 124 19.68 -0.05 17.89
C ALA A 124 18.71 1.11 17.63
N ASN A 125 19.03 2.31 18.15
CA ASN A 125 18.21 3.50 17.89
C ASN A 125 18.21 3.90 16.40
N ARG A 126 19.33 3.75 15.68
CA ARG A 126 19.39 3.99 14.24
C ARG A 126 18.59 3.00 13.42
N GLU A 127 18.60 1.72 13.80
CA GLU A 127 17.81 0.69 13.13
C GLU A 127 16.30 0.96 13.30
N VAL A 128 15.87 1.30 14.52
CA VAL A 128 14.49 1.72 14.81
C VAL A 128 14.10 2.94 13.98
N LEU A 129 14.92 4.00 14.00
CA LEU A 129 14.67 5.20 13.21
C LEU A 129 14.71 4.94 11.71
N GLY A 130 15.60 4.07 11.25
CA GLY A 130 15.73 3.64 9.87
C GLY A 130 14.46 2.95 9.38
N LEU A 131 13.91 2.02 10.18
CA LEU A 131 12.67 1.32 9.86
C LEU A 131 11.46 2.26 9.92
N LEU A 132 11.40 3.16 10.89
CA LEU A 132 10.30 4.13 11.00
C LEU A 132 10.32 5.13 9.84
N LEU A 133 11.45 5.81 9.62
CA LEU A 133 11.57 6.83 8.58
C LEU A 133 11.56 6.20 7.18
N GLY A 134 12.22 5.07 6.99
CA GLY A 134 12.15 4.30 5.75
C GLY A 134 10.74 3.81 5.46
N GLY A 135 10.01 3.34 6.47
CA GLY A 135 8.61 2.95 6.35
C GLY A 135 7.71 4.13 5.98
N ILE A 136 7.87 5.27 6.65
CA ILE A 136 7.13 6.52 6.35
C ILE A 136 7.43 7.00 4.93
N GLY A 137 8.71 7.06 4.54
CA GLY A 137 9.14 7.49 3.21
C GLY A 137 8.64 6.56 2.11
N GLY A 138 8.84 5.25 2.28
CA GLY A 138 8.32 4.23 1.37
C GLY A 138 6.79 4.26 1.27
N GLY A 139 6.09 4.40 2.41
CA GLY A 139 4.65 4.56 2.46
C GLY A 139 4.14 5.78 1.69
N ALA A 140 4.83 6.92 1.80
CA ALA A 140 4.50 8.14 1.07
C ALA A 140 4.69 7.96 -0.45
N VAL A 141 5.83 7.40 -0.87
CA VAL A 141 6.14 7.16 -2.29
C VAL A 141 5.16 6.16 -2.91
N GLY A 142 4.95 5.02 -2.25
CA GLY A 142 4.06 3.96 -2.73
C GLY A 142 2.61 4.41 -2.83
N ALA A 143 2.11 5.12 -1.81
CA ALA A 143 0.75 5.63 -1.83
C ALA A 143 0.58 6.83 -2.78
N GLY A 144 1.59 7.69 -2.92
CA GLY A 144 1.62 8.77 -3.91
C GLY A 144 1.51 8.26 -5.34
N LEU A 145 2.29 7.24 -5.67
CA LEU A 145 2.23 6.60 -6.98
C LEU A 145 0.93 5.80 -7.17
N THR A 146 0.39 5.19 -6.11
CA THR A 146 -0.94 4.55 -6.16
C THR A 146 -2.05 5.58 -6.44
N ALA A 147 -2.03 6.72 -5.75
CA ALA A 147 -2.96 7.81 -5.97
C ALA A 147 -2.83 8.42 -7.37
N PHE A 148 -1.58 8.57 -7.87
CA PHE A 148 -1.32 9.01 -9.23
C PHE A 148 -1.88 8.02 -10.27
N GLY A 149 -1.55 6.73 -10.12
CA GLY A 149 -2.00 5.67 -11.03
C GLY A 149 -3.52 5.57 -11.09
N THR A 150 -4.20 5.59 -9.94
CA THR A 150 -5.67 5.57 -9.87
C THR A 150 -6.31 6.86 -10.39
N GLY A 151 -5.59 7.98 -10.36
CA GLY A 151 -5.98 9.23 -11.01
C GLY A 151 -6.04 9.14 -12.54
N ILE A 152 -5.35 8.21 -13.18
CA ILE A 152 -5.35 8.06 -14.64
C ILE A 152 -6.76 7.78 -15.18
N PRO A 153 -7.46 6.72 -14.73
CA PRO A 153 -8.84 6.48 -15.12
C PRO A 153 -9.86 7.33 -14.35
N ALA A 154 -9.52 7.86 -13.15
CA ALA A 154 -10.47 8.54 -12.27
C ALA A 154 -10.11 10.02 -12.01
N GLU A 155 -10.79 10.94 -12.69
CA GLU A 155 -10.70 12.38 -12.41
C GLU A 155 -10.99 12.77 -10.93
N PRO A 156 -11.98 12.18 -10.24
CA PRO A 156 -12.19 12.32 -8.80
C PRO A 156 -10.93 12.27 -7.92
N ILE A 157 -10.01 11.35 -8.24
CA ILE A 157 -8.79 11.12 -7.46
C ILE A 157 -7.75 12.21 -7.70
N ARG A 158 -7.75 12.85 -8.88
CA ARG A 158 -6.82 13.94 -9.22
C ARG A 158 -7.04 15.19 -8.36
N ARG A 159 -8.20 15.31 -7.72
CA ARG A 159 -8.47 16.41 -6.78
C ARG A 159 -7.54 16.28 -5.58
N THR A 160 -6.88 17.38 -5.21
CA THR A 160 -5.88 17.44 -4.13
C THR A 160 -6.37 16.82 -2.83
N LYS A 161 -7.65 17.01 -2.47
CA LYS A 161 -8.24 16.43 -1.26
C LYS A 161 -8.25 14.89 -1.26
N SER A 162 -8.61 14.28 -2.38
CA SER A 162 -8.66 12.82 -2.53
C SER A 162 -7.25 12.25 -2.62
N TRP A 163 -6.37 12.89 -3.39
CA TRP A 163 -4.98 12.48 -3.55
C TRP A 163 -4.22 12.51 -2.22
N ILE A 164 -4.30 13.63 -1.47
CA ILE A 164 -3.65 13.78 -0.16
C ILE A 164 -4.15 12.73 0.82
N LEU A 165 -5.44 12.39 0.82
CA LEU A 165 -5.97 11.37 1.73
C LEU A 165 -5.26 10.02 1.51
N VAL A 166 -5.13 9.58 0.26
CA VAL A 166 -4.46 8.30 -0.07
C VAL A 166 -3.01 8.33 0.40
N VAL A 167 -2.29 9.42 0.13
CA VAL A 167 -0.89 9.59 0.55
C VAL A 167 -0.76 9.58 2.06
N VAL A 168 -1.53 10.39 2.79
CA VAL A 168 -1.46 10.49 4.25
C VAL A 168 -1.73 9.12 4.90
N VAL A 169 -2.72 8.38 4.41
CA VAL A 169 -3.03 7.04 4.91
C VAL A 169 -1.84 6.09 4.69
N GLY A 170 -1.28 6.05 3.49
CA GLY A 170 -0.16 5.17 3.18
C GLY A 170 1.14 5.56 3.90
N THR A 171 1.42 6.85 4.05
CA THR A 171 2.54 7.38 4.83
C THR A 171 2.41 6.98 6.30
N ALA A 172 1.25 7.19 6.92
CA ALA A 172 1.01 6.88 8.32
C ALA A 172 1.15 5.38 8.60
N LEU A 173 0.59 4.53 7.73
CA LEU A 173 0.70 3.07 7.85
C LEU A 173 2.09 2.55 7.50
N GLY A 174 2.89 3.32 6.76
CA GLY A 174 4.30 3.02 6.52
C GLY A 174 5.10 2.85 7.81
N ALA A 175 4.73 3.54 8.89
CA ALA A 175 5.35 3.37 10.20
C ALA A 175 5.22 1.95 10.78
N LEU A 176 4.28 1.13 10.26
CA LEU A 176 4.14 -0.28 10.62
C LEU A 176 5.31 -1.15 10.13
N LEU A 177 6.21 -0.62 9.29
CA LEU A 177 7.43 -1.33 8.89
C LEU A 177 8.29 -1.70 10.10
N TYR A 178 8.42 -0.81 11.08
CA TYR A 178 9.17 -1.10 12.30
C TYR A 178 8.63 -2.30 13.08
N PRO A 179 7.37 -2.32 13.57
CA PRO A 179 6.86 -3.47 14.30
C PRO A 179 6.73 -4.72 13.43
N ALA A 180 6.53 -4.60 12.12
CA ALA A 180 6.53 -5.75 11.21
C ALA A 180 7.91 -6.41 11.11
N ALA A 181 8.98 -5.62 11.07
CA ALA A 181 10.36 -6.12 11.08
C ALA A 181 10.73 -6.72 12.44
N ASP A 182 10.41 -6.02 13.54
CA ASP A 182 10.72 -6.46 14.91
C ASP A 182 10.05 -7.80 15.28
N LEU A 183 8.80 -8.00 14.85
CA LEU A 183 8.03 -9.22 15.09
C LEU A 183 8.20 -10.29 13.99
N ASN A 184 9.01 -10.02 12.96
CA ASN A 184 9.12 -10.84 11.75
C ASN A 184 7.73 -11.22 11.16
N ALA A 185 6.85 -10.23 11.07
CA ALA A 185 5.44 -10.41 10.73
C ALA A 185 5.00 -9.40 9.66
N LEU A 186 5.41 -9.65 8.40
CA LEU A 186 4.97 -8.87 7.22
C LEU A 186 3.45 -8.67 7.10
N PRO A 187 2.56 -9.61 7.51
CA PRO A 187 1.13 -9.36 7.57
C PRO A 187 0.73 -8.10 8.33
N LEU A 188 1.51 -7.72 9.35
CA LEU A 188 1.25 -6.52 10.16
C LEU A 188 1.41 -5.23 9.35
N LEU A 189 2.22 -5.24 8.29
CA LEU A 189 2.38 -4.12 7.38
C LEU A 189 1.40 -4.23 6.20
N PHE A 190 1.45 -5.33 5.43
CA PHE A 190 0.80 -5.39 4.14
C PHE A 190 -0.72 -5.41 4.21
N ILE A 191 -1.31 -6.15 5.16
CA ILE A 191 -2.77 -6.24 5.29
C ILE A 191 -3.38 -4.86 5.60
N PRO A 192 -3.00 -4.17 6.70
CA PRO A 192 -3.61 -2.88 7.00
C PRO A 192 -3.24 -1.81 5.97
N TRP A 193 -1.99 -1.79 5.47
CA TRP A 193 -1.57 -0.81 4.47
C TRP A 193 -2.38 -0.92 3.18
N GLN A 194 -2.44 -2.10 2.57
CA GLN A 194 -3.15 -2.29 1.30
C GLN A 194 -4.67 -2.11 1.46
N ALA A 195 -5.24 -2.61 2.57
CA ALA A 195 -6.67 -2.42 2.86
C ALA A 195 -7.05 -0.94 2.97
N LEU A 196 -6.30 -0.16 3.75
CA LEU A 196 -6.64 1.23 4.01
C LEU A 196 -6.28 2.16 2.85
N VAL A 197 -5.21 1.89 2.10
CA VAL A 197 -4.91 2.63 0.86
C VAL A 197 -6.00 2.39 -0.19
N ALA A 198 -6.42 1.13 -0.40
CA ALA A 198 -7.53 0.83 -1.30
C ALA A 198 -8.85 1.47 -0.84
N ALA A 199 -9.14 1.43 0.46
CA ALA A 199 -10.30 2.09 1.05
C ALA A 199 -10.27 3.62 0.84
N ALA A 200 -9.10 4.25 1.00
CA ALA A 200 -8.91 5.68 0.78
C ALA A 200 -9.14 6.06 -0.69
N VAL A 201 -8.67 5.24 -1.63
CA VAL A 201 -8.96 5.41 -3.07
C VAL A 201 -10.47 5.34 -3.31
N ALA A 202 -11.14 4.29 -2.81
CA ALA A 202 -12.58 4.13 -2.95
C ALA A 202 -13.36 5.32 -2.36
N PHE A 203 -12.93 5.79 -1.20
CA PHE A 203 -13.53 6.94 -0.54
C PHE A 203 -13.37 8.21 -1.38
N GLY A 204 -12.18 8.44 -1.94
CA GLY A 204 -11.90 9.55 -2.86
C GLY A 204 -12.75 9.50 -4.13
N LEU A 205 -13.04 8.30 -4.66
CA LEU A 205 -13.96 8.12 -5.79
C LEU A 205 -15.41 8.48 -5.44
N THR A 206 -15.86 8.11 -4.24
CA THR A 206 -17.27 8.26 -3.83
C THR A 206 -17.64 9.66 -3.31
N ARG A 207 -16.66 10.52 -3.04
CA ARG A 207 -16.87 11.89 -2.55
C ARG A 207 -16.77 12.97 -3.63
N ALA A 208 -16.59 12.58 -4.90
CA ALA A 208 -16.36 13.51 -5.99
C ALA A 208 -17.63 14.03 -6.67
#